data_AF-A0A6A6TYB9-F1
#
_entry.id   AF-A0A6A6TYB9-F1
#
_cell.length_a   1.000
_cell.length_b   1.000
_cell.length_c   1.000
_cell.angle_alpha   90.00
_cell.angle_beta   90.00
_cell.angle_gamma   90.00
#
_symmetry.space_group_name_H-M   'P 1'
#
loop_
_entity.id
_entity.type
_entity.pdbx_description
1 polymer ?
#
loop_
_entity_poly.entity_id
_entity_poly.type
_entity_poly.pdbx_seq_one_letter_code
_entity_poly.pdbx_strand_id
1 'polypeptide(L)'
;MTHTTCVLIAVVFLFHNSSASAFATKQFQEWYPEYGFMFKRILEENCTEQYQYYLSGQKNMTRLDLYDQWDGSSKTSALAQPVASCILRNTSDWIKSGMASAAVLLGVTPAILAILGPSIEETSSLFIFGSRPFLVMCLALGSPSINPIRAMEYRKPLEILKPRDDGLKLPNWPDWVHHIIVLIEYLLVAAAIVNIATLIHDLGL
;
A
#
# COMPACT_ATOMS: atom_id res chain seq x y z
N MET A 1 28.18 -6.06 16.85
CA MET A 1 27.61 -6.40 15.52
C MET A 1 26.65 -7.60 15.54
N THR A 2 26.66 -8.47 16.56
CA THR A 2 25.84 -9.70 16.64
C THR A 2 24.42 -9.51 17.20
N HIS A 3 24.17 -8.46 18.00
CA HIS A 3 22.84 -8.21 18.57
C HIS A 3 21.85 -7.59 17.57
N THR A 4 22.33 -6.76 16.64
CA THR A 4 21.51 -6.10 15.63
C THR A 4 21.00 -7.06 14.55
N THR A 5 21.74 -8.14 14.26
CA THR A 5 21.33 -9.17 13.29
C THR A 5 20.26 -10.10 13.85
N CYS A 6 20.29 -10.42 15.16
CA CYS A 6 19.24 -11.24 15.79
C CYS A 6 17.88 -10.53 15.83
N VAL A 7 17.86 -9.22 16.08
CA VAL A 7 16.62 -8.41 16.08
C VAL A 7 16.02 -8.34 14.67
N LEU A 8 16.85 -8.21 13.63
CA LEU A 8 16.43 -8.20 12.23
C LEU A 8 15.77 -9.53 11.81
N ILE A 9 16.33 -10.67 12.23
CA ILE A 9 15.75 -12.00 11.94
C ILE A 9 14.40 -12.16 12.67
N ALA A 10 14.32 -11.74 13.93
CA ALA A 10 13.07 -11.83 14.71
C ALA A 10 11.94 -10.98 14.10
N VAL A 11 12.24 -9.76 13.61
CA VAL A 11 11.25 -8.89 12.96
C VAL A 11 10.78 -9.46 11.62
N VAL A 12 11.68 -10.01 10.80
CA VAL A 12 11.32 -10.65 9.52
C VAL A 12 10.46 -11.92 9.73
N PHE A 13 10.75 -12.71 10.77
CA PHE A 13 9.93 -13.88 11.13
C PHE A 13 8.54 -13.52 11.67
N LEU A 14 8.38 -12.36 12.32
CA LEU A 14 7.07 -11.89 12.79
C LEU A 14 6.17 -11.44 11.63
N PHE A 15 6.72 -10.89 10.55
CA PHE A 15 5.93 -10.47 9.36
C PHE A 15 5.56 -11.61 8.41
N HIS A 16 6.24 -12.76 8.48
CA HIS A 16 5.99 -13.89 7.56
C HIS A 16 4.78 -14.78 7.96
N ASN A 17 4.21 -14.61 9.16
CA ASN A 17 3.21 -15.54 9.71
C ASN A 17 1.76 -15.08 9.64
N SER A 18 1.47 -13.90 9.07
CA SER A 18 0.11 -13.38 8.92
C SER A 18 -0.31 -13.41 7.46
N SER A 19 -0.67 -14.61 6.97
CA SER A 19 -1.57 -14.75 5.83
C SER A 19 -2.58 -15.85 6.16
N ALA A 20 -3.51 -15.51 7.07
CA ALA A 20 -4.72 -16.27 7.21
C ALA A 20 -5.68 -15.81 6.12
N SER A 21 -5.79 -16.58 5.03
CA SER A 21 -6.77 -16.37 3.97
C SER A 21 -8.18 -16.68 4.50
N ALA A 22 -8.73 -15.78 5.31
CA ALA A 22 -10.13 -15.85 5.72
C ALA A 22 -11.00 -15.47 4.51
N PHE A 23 -12.07 -16.23 4.28
CA PHE A 23 -13.07 -15.86 3.30
C PHE A 23 -13.71 -14.54 3.76
N ALA A 24 -13.39 -13.44 3.10
CA ALA A 24 -13.77 -12.10 3.55
C ALA A 24 -15.27 -11.85 3.30
N THR A 25 -16.14 -12.31 4.21
CA THR A 25 -17.58 -11.99 4.24
C THR A 25 -17.87 -10.65 4.93
N LYS A 26 -16.83 -9.85 5.20
CA LYS A 26 -16.94 -8.55 5.88
C LYS A 26 -16.90 -7.35 4.93
N GLN A 27 -16.65 -7.55 3.63
CA GLN A 27 -16.43 -6.47 2.67
C GLN A 27 -17.63 -5.52 2.53
N PHE A 28 -18.85 -6.01 2.71
CA PHE A 28 -20.09 -5.22 2.58
C PHE A 28 -20.70 -4.80 3.93
N GLN A 29 -19.95 -4.93 5.04
CA GLN A 29 -20.41 -4.54 6.37
C GLN A 29 -20.06 -3.08 6.68
N GLU A 30 -18.86 -2.66 6.29
CA GLU A 30 -18.37 -1.29 6.46
C GLU A 30 -18.23 -0.61 5.11
N TRP A 31 -18.64 0.65 5.07
CA TRP A 31 -18.68 1.45 3.86
C TRP A 31 -18.02 2.80 4.11
N TYR A 32 -17.51 3.42 3.03
CA TYR A 32 -17.02 4.79 3.09
C TYR A 32 -18.08 5.73 3.69
N PRO A 33 -17.71 6.65 4.60
CA PRO A 33 -18.66 7.50 5.31
C PRO A 33 -19.54 8.33 4.36
N GLU A 34 -18.98 8.76 3.22
CA GLU A 34 -19.68 9.57 2.21
C GLU A 34 -20.83 8.85 1.51
N TYR A 35 -20.68 7.55 1.22
CA TYR A 35 -21.66 6.78 0.44
C TYR A 35 -22.33 5.65 1.25
N GLY A 36 -21.88 5.41 2.48
CA GLY A 36 -22.24 4.23 3.25
C GLY A 36 -23.72 4.15 3.62
N PHE A 37 -24.34 5.28 3.95
CA PHE A 37 -25.79 5.30 4.23
C PHE A 37 -26.62 4.90 2.99
N MET A 38 -26.15 5.28 1.79
CA MET A 38 -26.84 4.97 0.54
C MET A 38 -26.71 3.50 0.19
N PHE A 39 -25.49 2.96 0.25
CA PHE A 39 -25.27 1.54 -0.03
C PHE A 39 -25.94 0.64 1.00
N LYS A 40 -25.93 1.01 2.28
CA LYS A 40 -26.66 0.27 3.32
C LYS A 40 -28.15 0.22 3.04
N ARG A 41 -28.77 1.35 2.66
CA ARG A 41 -30.20 1.37 2.29
C ARG A 41 -30.49 0.50 1.06
N ILE A 42 -29.66 0.57 0.03
CA ILE A 42 -29.80 -0.27 -1.18
C ILE A 42 -29.68 -1.76 -0.82
N LEU A 43 -28.77 -2.10 0.08
CA LEU A 43 -28.55 -3.46 0.57
C LEU A 43 -29.75 -4.00 1.34
N GLU A 44 -30.37 -3.17 2.18
CA GLU A 44 -31.52 -3.55 3.01
C GLU A 44 -32.84 -3.60 2.21
N GLU A 45 -33.04 -2.71 1.24
CA GLU A 45 -34.30 -2.59 0.49
C GLU A 45 -34.36 -3.44 -0.78
N ASN A 46 -33.28 -3.49 -1.57
CA ASN A 46 -33.31 -4.08 -2.91
C ASN A 46 -32.42 -5.32 -3.07
N CYS A 47 -31.36 -5.44 -2.27
CA CYS A 47 -30.33 -6.47 -2.44
C CYS A 47 -30.25 -7.46 -1.26
N THR A 48 -31.31 -7.57 -0.48
CA THR A 48 -31.34 -8.35 0.76
C THR A 48 -31.10 -9.83 0.51
N GLU A 49 -31.68 -10.39 -0.55
CA GLU A 49 -31.52 -11.80 -0.91
C GLU A 49 -30.06 -12.14 -1.22
N GLN A 50 -29.43 -11.37 -2.11
CA GLN A 50 -28.03 -11.57 -2.52
C GLN A 50 -27.10 -11.38 -1.32
N TYR A 51 -27.39 -10.42 -0.43
CA TYR A 51 -26.59 -10.16 0.76
C TYR A 51 -26.64 -11.31 1.77
N GLN A 52 -27.82 -11.92 1.98
CA GLN A 52 -27.95 -13.10 2.85
C GLN A 52 -27.22 -14.33 2.28
N TYR A 53 -27.20 -14.50 0.95
CA TYR A 53 -26.38 -15.53 0.31
C TYR A 53 -24.88 -15.28 0.49
N TYR A 54 -24.44 -14.02 0.44
CA TYR A 54 -23.05 -13.65 0.71
C TYR A 54 -22.65 -13.95 2.17
N LEU A 55 -23.51 -13.65 3.14
CA LEU A 55 -23.26 -13.93 4.56
C LEU A 55 -23.29 -15.42 4.90
N SER A 56 -24.15 -16.21 4.25
CA SER A 56 -24.22 -17.66 4.48
C SER A 56 -23.02 -18.42 3.91
N GLY A 57 -22.23 -17.81 3.02
CA GLY A 57 -21.05 -18.44 2.39
C GLY A 57 -21.38 -19.66 1.53
N GLN A 58 -22.66 -19.91 1.27
CA GLN A 58 -23.13 -21.10 0.58
C GLN A 58 -23.09 -20.88 -0.93
N LYS A 59 -22.15 -21.54 -1.61
CA LYS A 59 -22.06 -21.56 -3.07
C LYS A 59 -23.12 -22.53 -3.62
N ASN A 60 -24.38 -22.10 -3.72
CA ASN A 60 -25.36 -22.86 -4.50
C ASN A 60 -24.99 -22.73 -5.97
N MET A 61 -24.24 -23.74 -6.42
CA MET A 61 -23.50 -23.85 -7.68
C MET A 61 -24.39 -23.84 -8.94
N THR A 62 -25.72 -23.75 -8.81
CA THR A 62 -26.68 -23.92 -9.90
C THR A 62 -27.11 -22.62 -10.59
N ARG A 63 -26.89 -21.44 -9.99
CA ARG A 63 -27.33 -20.15 -10.56
C ARG A 63 -26.21 -19.11 -10.72
N LEU A 64 -25.17 -19.21 -9.90
CA LEU A 64 -24.04 -18.25 -9.88
C LEU A 64 -23.06 -18.48 -11.05
N ASP A 65 -22.81 -19.75 -11.44
CA ASP A 65 -21.90 -20.08 -12.55
C ASP A 65 -22.37 -19.54 -13.92
N LEU A 66 -23.68 -19.35 -14.12
CA LEU A 66 -24.24 -18.88 -15.41
C LEU A 66 -24.00 -17.38 -15.65
N TYR A 67 -23.92 -16.57 -14.59
CA TYR A 67 -23.62 -15.14 -14.69
C TYR A 67 -22.11 -14.87 -14.64
N ASP A 68 -21.37 -15.67 -13.87
CA ASP A 68 -19.92 -15.54 -13.68
C ASP A 68 -19.09 -15.88 -14.94
N GLN A 69 -19.62 -16.72 -15.84
CA GLN A 69 -18.88 -17.15 -17.03
C GLN A 69 -18.69 -16.05 -18.10
N TRP A 70 -19.55 -15.02 -18.12
CA TRP A 70 -19.46 -13.91 -19.10
C TRP A 70 -18.74 -12.66 -18.55
N ASP A 71 -18.62 -12.55 -17.22
CA ASP A 71 -18.14 -11.34 -16.52
C ASP A 71 -16.71 -11.53 -15.94
N GLY A 72 -16.05 -12.65 -16.27
CA GLY A 72 -14.64 -12.90 -15.92
C GLY A 72 -14.39 -13.19 -14.44
N SER A 73 -15.38 -13.71 -13.70
CA SER A 73 -15.25 -13.96 -12.27
C SER A 73 -14.33 -15.13 -11.94
N SER A 74 -13.48 -14.97 -10.92
CA SER A 74 -12.74 -16.07 -10.30
C SER A 74 -13.60 -16.77 -9.25
N LYS A 75 -13.34 -18.07 -8.98
CA LYS A 75 -14.04 -18.88 -7.95
C LYS A 75 -14.01 -18.27 -6.54
N THR A 76 -13.11 -17.32 -6.31
CA THR A 76 -12.95 -16.54 -5.09
C THR A 76 -13.95 -15.38 -4.97
N SER A 77 -14.40 -14.83 -6.10
CA SER A 77 -15.26 -13.62 -6.16
C SER A 77 -16.75 -13.93 -6.44
N ALA A 78 -17.07 -15.19 -6.75
CA ALA A 78 -18.43 -15.67 -7.07
C ALA A 78 -19.50 -15.32 -6.02
N LEU A 79 -19.13 -15.14 -4.75
CA LEU A 79 -20.06 -14.78 -3.68
C LEU A 79 -20.25 -13.25 -3.55
N ALA A 80 -19.23 -12.45 -3.86
CA ALA A 80 -19.27 -11.00 -3.71
C ALA A 80 -19.86 -10.29 -4.94
N GLN A 81 -19.62 -10.84 -6.13
CA GLN A 81 -20.10 -10.29 -7.41
C GLN A 81 -21.63 -10.11 -7.53
N PRO A 82 -22.50 -11.06 -7.11
CA PRO A 82 -23.95 -10.86 -7.20
C PRO A 82 -24.43 -9.72 -6.30
N VAL A 83 -23.81 -9.52 -5.13
CA VAL A 83 -24.11 -8.40 -4.24
C VAL A 83 -23.64 -7.09 -4.87
N ALA A 84 -22.39 -7.05 -5.33
CA ALA A 84 -21.82 -5.86 -5.97
C ALA A 84 -22.62 -5.42 -7.19
N SER A 85 -23.02 -6.35 -8.06
CA SER A 85 -23.83 -6.06 -9.26
C SER A 85 -25.23 -5.57 -8.93
N CYS A 86 -25.87 -6.08 -7.88
CA CYS A 86 -27.16 -5.57 -7.39
C CYS A 86 -27.03 -4.14 -6.86
N ILE A 87 -26.01 -3.87 -6.04
CA ILE A 87 -25.73 -2.51 -5.53
C ILE A 87 -25.48 -1.57 -6.70
N LEU A 88 -24.65 -1.97 -7.66
CA LEU A 88 -24.35 -1.14 -8.82
C LEU A 88 -25.61 -0.83 -9.63
N ARG A 89 -26.48 -1.82 -9.90
CA ARG A 89 -27.73 -1.60 -10.64
C ARG A 89 -28.65 -0.57 -9.99
N ASN A 90 -28.73 -0.55 -8.66
CA ASN A 90 -29.59 0.36 -7.91
C ASN A 90 -28.92 1.68 -7.49
N THR A 91 -27.64 1.87 -7.85
CA THR A 91 -26.90 3.11 -7.58
C THR A 91 -27.04 4.10 -8.74
N SER A 92 -27.05 5.40 -8.43
CA SER A 92 -27.09 6.47 -9.44
C SER A 92 -25.86 6.44 -10.35
N ASP A 93 -26.04 6.83 -11.61
CA ASP A 93 -24.94 6.84 -12.59
C ASP A 93 -23.83 7.86 -12.25
N TRP A 94 -24.18 8.91 -11.50
CA TRP A 94 -23.21 9.86 -10.95
C TRP A 94 -22.16 9.18 -10.05
N ILE A 95 -22.62 8.36 -9.10
CA ILE A 95 -21.71 7.66 -8.16
C ILE A 95 -20.89 6.60 -8.90
N LYS A 96 -21.50 5.86 -9.84
CA LYS A 96 -20.78 4.90 -10.69
C LYS A 96 -19.65 5.59 -11.45
N SER A 97 -19.92 6.74 -12.06
CA SER A 97 -18.92 7.54 -12.77
C SER A 97 -17.82 8.02 -11.82
N GLY A 98 -18.17 8.49 -10.62
CA GLY A 98 -17.23 8.87 -9.57
C GLY A 98 -16.30 7.72 -9.17
N MET A 99 -16.84 6.54 -8.90
CA MET A 99 -16.07 5.34 -8.55
C MET A 99 -15.14 4.91 -9.70
N ALA A 100 -15.61 4.95 -10.94
CA ALA A 100 -14.79 4.65 -12.11
C ALA A 100 -13.61 5.64 -12.26
N SER A 101 -13.82 6.93 -11.99
CA SER A 101 -12.74 7.93 -12.02
C SER A 101 -11.72 7.71 -10.91
N ALA A 102 -12.16 7.32 -9.71
CA ALA A 102 -11.28 7.00 -8.60
C ALA A 102 -10.39 5.78 -8.89
N ALA A 103 -10.93 4.76 -9.59
CA ALA A 103 -10.15 3.60 -10.00
C ALA A 103 -8.98 3.97 -10.92
N VAL A 104 -9.18 4.92 -11.84
CA VAL A 104 -8.09 5.44 -12.71
C VAL A 104 -7.02 6.14 -11.88
N LEU A 105 -7.43 7.00 -10.94
CA LEU A 105 -6.49 7.70 -10.06
C LEU A 105 -5.68 6.71 -9.21
N LEU A 106 -6.33 5.72 -8.60
CA LEU A 106 -5.66 4.66 -7.85
C LEU A 106 -4.70 3.84 -8.72
N GLY A 107 -5.04 3.60 -9.99
CA GLY A 107 -4.16 2.92 -10.95
C GLY A 107 -2.92 3.73 -11.34
N VAL A 108 -3.03 5.06 -11.41
CA VAL A 108 -1.91 5.97 -11.75
C VAL A 108 -1.09 6.38 -10.51
N THR A 109 -1.66 6.26 -9.30
CA THR A 109 -1.00 6.65 -8.04
C THR A 109 0.38 6.02 -7.85
N PRO A 110 0.60 4.70 -8.10
CA PRO A 110 1.93 4.12 -8.01
C PRO A 110 2.96 4.80 -8.91
N ALA A 111 2.56 5.23 -10.12
CA ALA A 111 3.45 5.93 -11.05
C ALA A 111 3.76 7.36 -10.59
N ILE A 112 2.79 8.07 -10.02
CA ILE A 112 3.03 9.39 -9.42
C ILE A 112 4.00 9.27 -8.25
N LEU A 113 3.78 8.29 -7.37
CA LEU A 113 4.69 7.98 -6.27
C LEU A 113 6.08 7.58 -6.78
N ALA A 114 6.18 6.83 -7.89
CA ALA A 114 7.42 6.49 -8.58
C ALA A 114 8.23 7.74 -8.98
N ILE A 115 7.56 8.74 -9.55
CA ILE A 115 8.19 9.98 -10.03
C ILE A 115 8.65 10.86 -8.85
N LEU A 116 7.86 10.92 -7.78
CA LEU A 116 8.18 11.67 -6.55
C LEU A 116 9.16 10.93 -5.63
N GLY A 117 9.53 9.70 -5.95
CA GLY A 117 10.43 8.87 -5.16
C GLY A 117 11.83 9.46 -5.01
N PRO A 118 12.54 9.13 -3.91
CA PRO A 118 13.89 9.59 -3.65
C PRO A 118 14.88 9.09 -4.72
N SER A 119 15.89 9.88 -5.04
CA SER A 119 16.92 9.48 -6.00
C SER A 119 17.98 8.55 -5.36
N ILE A 120 18.64 7.77 -6.20
CA ILE A 120 19.77 6.89 -5.80
C ILE A 120 20.93 7.75 -5.25
N GLU A 121 21.09 8.97 -5.73
CA GLU A 121 22.13 9.92 -5.28
C GLU A 121 21.85 10.44 -3.88
N GLU A 122 20.59 10.80 -3.58
CA GLU A 122 20.18 11.25 -2.25
C GLU A 122 20.28 10.10 -1.22
N THR A 123 19.80 8.91 -1.57
CA THR A 123 19.84 7.74 -0.68
C THR A 123 21.27 7.20 -0.45
N SER A 124 22.13 7.21 -1.47
CA SER A 124 23.54 6.83 -1.32
C SER A 124 24.34 7.84 -0.50
N SER A 125 24.02 9.13 -0.59
CA SER A 125 24.62 10.15 0.28
C SER A 125 24.29 9.90 1.76
N LEU A 126 23.05 9.50 2.07
CA LEU A 126 22.64 9.18 3.43
C LEU A 126 23.35 7.93 3.98
N PHE A 127 23.60 6.93 3.12
CA PHE A 127 24.36 5.73 3.48
C PHE A 127 25.83 6.04 3.80
N ILE A 128 26.47 6.82 2.93
CA ILE A 128 27.92 7.12 3.01
C ILE A 128 28.23 8.16 4.10
N PHE A 129 27.48 9.26 4.16
CA PHE A 129 27.74 10.34 5.12
C PHE A 129 27.06 10.13 6.47
N GLY A 130 25.90 9.47 6.49
CA GLY A 130 25.17 9.21 7.74
C GLY A 130 25.69 8.00 8.52
N SER A 131 26.35 7.03 7.87
CA SER A 131 26.72 5.73 8.47
C SER A 131 25.53 5.01 9.14
N ARG A 132 24.29 5.23 8.66
CA ARG A 132 23.05 4.67 9.24
C ARG A 132 22.40 3.65 8.30
N PRO A 133 22.97 2.44 8.14
CA PRO A 133 22.49 1.45 7.18
C PRO A 133 21.06 0.98 7.49
N PHE A 134 20.66 0.94 8.77
CA PHE A 134 19.33 0.51 9.18
C PHE A 134 18.22 1.46 8.74
N LEU A 135 18.48 2.77 8.81
CA LEU A 135 17.51 3.79 8.42
C LEU A 135 17.30 3.77 6.92
N VAL A 136 18.39 3.66 6.14
CA VAL A 136 18.33 3.47 4.69
C VAL A 136 17.56 2.20 4.33
N MET A 137 17.74 1.11 5.08
CA MET A 137 16.97 -0.13 4.87
C MET A 137 15.47 0.07 5.15
N CYS A 138 15.10 0.70 6.28
CA CYS A 138 13.69 0.99 6.57
C CYS A 138 13.07 1.93 5.52
N LEU A 139 13.83 2.90 5.02
CA LEU A 139 13.38 3.87 4.02
C LEU A 139 13.24 3.20 2.64
N ALA A 140 14.15 2.29 2.28
CA ALA A 140 14.05 1.46 1.07
C ALA A 140 12.87 0.48 1.13
N LEU A 141 12.59 -0.09 2.32
CA LEU A 141 11.43 -0.97 2.52
C LEU A 141 10.11 -0.19 2.50
N GLY A 142 10.07 1.01 3.08
CA GLY A 142 8.87 1.85 3.14
C GLY A 142 8.57 2.62 1.85
N SER A 143 9.59 2.86 1.03
CA SER A 143 9.46 3.57 -0.24
C SER A 143 10.15 2.77 -1.37
N PRO A 144 9.50 1.71 -1.91
CA PRO A 144 9.99 0.98 -3.08
C PRO A 144 9.87 1.79 -4.39
N SER A 145 9.78 3.11 -4.27
CA SER A 145 9.66 4.05 -5.38
C SER A 145 11.05 4.50 -5.82
N ILE A 146 11.55 3.89 -6.89
CA ILE A 146 12.75 4.35 -7.59
C ILE A 146 12.29 5.16 -8.79
N ASN A 147 12.70 6.42 -8.88
CA ASN A 147 12.38 7.27 -10.02
C ASN A 147 12.96 6.65 -11.31
N PRO A 148 12.13 6.07 -12.20
CA PRO A 148 12.62 5.34 -13.36
C PRO A 148 13.24 6.28 -14.40
N ILE A 149 12.85 7.56 -14.40
CA ILE A 149 13.35 8.56 -15.36
C ILE A 149 14.84 8.82 -15.11
N ARG A 150 15.27 8.87 -13.85
CA ARG A 150 16.69 9.07 -13.49
C ARG A 150 17.51 7.77 -13.50
N ALA A 151 16.87 6.61 -13.36
CA ALA A 151 17.56 5.32 -13.50
C ALA A 151 18.01 5.04 -14.94
N MET A 152 17.31 5.62 -15.93
CA MET A 152 17.60 5.49 -17.35
C MET A 152 18.53 6.60 -17.88
N GLU A 153 18.88 7.58 -17.06
CA GLU A 153 19.84 8.61 -17.43
C GLU A 153 21.25 8.02 -17.39
N TYR A 154 21.84 7.80 -18.57
CA TYR A 154 23.20 7.26 -18.71
C TYR A 154 24.23 8.28 -18.21
N ARG A 155 24.42 8.33 -16.89
CA ARG A 155 25.43 9.15 -16.25
C ARG A 155 26.79 8.53 -16.55
N LYS A 156 27.66 9.27 -17.23
CA LYS A 156 28.98 8.79 -17.70
C LYS A 156 29.75 8.21 -16.50
N PRO A 157 29.96 6.88 -16.42
CA PRO A 157 30.52 6.24 -15.22
C PRO A 157 31.93 6.75 -14.90
N LEU A 158 32.69 7.12 -15.93
CA LEU A 158 34.03 7.70 -15.81
C LEU A 158 34.07 9.08 -15.13
N GLU A 159 32.97 9.82 -15.14
CA GLU A 159 32.87 11.15 -14.53
C GLU A 159 32.56 11.05 -13.03
N ILE A 160 31.97 9.93 -12.58
CA ILE A 160 31.71 9.59 -11.17
C ILE A 160 32.99 9.11 -10.46
N LEU A 161 33.92 8.47 -11.20
CA LEU A 161 35.21 8.01 -10.68
C LEU A 161 36.26 9.12 -10.55
N LYS A 162 36.00 10.32 -11.07
CA LYS A 162 36.92 11.44 -10.88
C LYS A 162 36.88 11.86 -9.41
N PRO A 163 38.03 11.93 -8.70
CA PRO A 163 38.05 12.51 -7.37
C PRO A 163 37.53 13.94 -7.48
N ARG A 164 36.41 14.20 -6.81
CA ARG A 164 35.78 15.50 -6.76
C ARG A 164 36.43 16.25 -5.60
N ASP A 165 37.29 17.22 -5.92
CA ASP A 165 37.93 18.09 -4.93
C ASP A 165 36.92 18.97 -4.16
N ASP A 166 35.68 19.04 -4.67
CA ASP A 166 34.55 19.76 -4.10
C ASP A 166 33.64 18.85 -3.26
N GLY A 167 34.23 18.02 -2.40
CA GLY A 167 33.46 17.21 -1.46
C GLY A 167 32.52 18.11 -0.66
N LEU A 168 31.22 17.76 -0.59
CA LEU A 168 30.25 18.43 0.27
C LEU A 168 30.81 18.48 1.69
N LYS A 169 31.30 19.65 2.11
CA LYS A 169 31.70 19.90 3.49
C LYS A 169 30.41 19.96 4.29
N LEU A 170 30.05 18.84 4.94
CA LEU A 170 28.96 18.86 5.89
C LEU A 170 29.27 19.92 6.94
N PRO A 171 28.29 20.75 7.34
CA PRO A 171 28.50 21.68 8.43
C PRO A 171 28.88 20.89 9.69
N ASN A 172 29.85 21.37 10.47
CA ASN A 172 30.15 20.80 11.78
C ASN A 172 29.01 21.17 12.74
N TRP A 173 27.95 20.37 12.74
CA TRP A 173 26.88 20.48 13.74
C TRP A 173 27.39 19.93 15.07
N PRO A 174 27.01 20.53 16.21
CA PRO A 174 27.30 19.96 17.51
C PRO A 174 26.59 18.60 17.67
N ASP A 175 27.24 17.65 18.36
CA ASP A 175 26.76 16.26 18.52
C ASP A 175 25.33 16.15 19.05
N TRP A 176 24.89 17.11 19.87
CA TRP A 176 23.53 17.16 20.39
C TRP A 176 22.47 17.33 19.28
N VAL A 177 22.75 18.16 18.27
CA VAL A 177 21.84 18.34 17.14
C VAL A 177 21.80 17.09 16.27
N HIS A 178 22.95 16.42 16.10
CA HIS A 178 22.99 15.13 15.43
C HIS A 178 22.09 14.10 16.13
N HIS A 179 22.16 13.99 17.46
CA HIS A 179 21.30 13.10 18.25
C HIS A 179 19.81 13.44 18.14
N ILE A 180 19.44 14.72 18.11
CA ILE A 180 18.04 15.14 17.93
C ILE A 180 17.52 14.72 16.55
N ILE A 181 18.31 14.96 15.49
CA ILE A 181 17.91 14.59 14.12
C ILE A 181 17.71 13.08 14.03
N VAL A 182 18.60 12.27 14.62
CA VAL A 182 18.44 10.80 14.70
C VAL A 182 17.09 10.44 15.34
N LEU A 183 16.81 11.03 16.50
CA LEU A 183 15.62 10.70 17.28
C LEU A 183 14.35 11.04 16.50
N ILE A 184 14.32 12.20 15.84
CA ILE A 184 13.20 12.62 14.99
C ILE A 184 13.03 11.67 13.80
N GLU A 185 14.10 11.28 13.11
CA GLU A 185 14.01 10.35 11.98
C GLU A 185 13.44 8.99 12.41
N TYR A 186 13.88 8.44 13.55
CA TYR A 186 13.34 7.18 14.06
C TYR A 186 11.87 7.30 14.47
N LEU A 187 11.47 8.42 15.06
CA LEU A 187 10.06 8.67 15.38
C LEU A 187 9.19 8.75 14.12
N LEU A 188 9.67 9.44 13.08
CA LEU A 188 8.96 9.54 11.80
C LEU A 188 8.84 8.18 11.11
N VAL A 189 9.90 7.37 11.10
CA VAL A 189 9.86 6.01 10.56
C VAL A 189 8.89 5.12 11.34
N ALA A 190 8.93 5.17 12.68
CA ALA A 190 8.00 4.41 13.51
C ALA A 190 6.55 4.85 13.28
N ALA A 191 6.29 6.15 13.18
CA ALA A 191 4.96 6.69 12.87
C ALA A 191 4.46 6.23 11.50
N ALA A 192 5.32 6.23 10.48
CA ALA A 192 4.98 5.75 9.15
C ALA A 192 4.65 4.25 9.15
N ILE A 193 5.41 3.42 9.88
CA ILE A 193 5.13 1.99 10.01
C ILE A 193 3.79 1.75 10.70
N VAL A 194 3.49 2.46 11.80
CA VAL A 194 2.21 2.35 12.50
C VAL A 194 1.05 2.79 11.60
N ASN A 195 1.23 3.85 10.82
CA ASN A 195 0.24 4.32 9.86
C ASN A 195 -0.04 3.28 8.75
N ILE A 196 0.99 2.61 8.24
CA ILE A 196 0.82 1.54 7.26
C ILE A 196 0.15 0.32 7.90
N ALA A 197 0.56 -0.07 9.11
CA ALA A 197 0.00 -1.23 9.80
C ALA A 197 -1.49 -1.06 10.14
N THR A 198 -1.88 0.13 10.59
CA THR A 198 -3.29 0.47 10.83
C THR A 198 -4.08 0.47 9.53
N LEU A 199 -3.53 1.04 8.46
CA LEU A 199 -4.17 1.00 7.14
C LEU A 199 -4.36 -0.43 6.61
N ILE A 200 -3.35 -1.30 6.74
CA ILE A 200 -3.45 -2.72 6.32
C ILE A 200 -4.57 -3.42 7.10
N HIS A 201 -4.63 -3.21 8.41
CA HIS A 201 -5.68 -3.77 9.26
C HIS A 201 -7.08 -3.29 8.85
N ASP A 202 -7.24 -1.99 8.57
CA ASP A 202 -8.51 -1.41 8.14
C ASP A 202 -8.92 -1.86 6.73
N LEU A 203 -7.96 -2.19 5.88
CA LEU A 203 -8.19 -2.77 4.54
C LEU A 203 -8.51 -4.27 4.59
N GLY A 204 -8.38 -4.93 5.75
CA GLY A 204 -8.65 -6.34 5.94
C GLY A 204 -7.66 -7.28 5.26
N LEU A 205 -6.40 -6.85 5.10
CA LEU A 205 -5.28 -7.60 4.53
C LEU A 205 -4.41 -8.26 5.61
#